data_AF-A0A979GBX0-F1
#
_entry.id   AF-A0A979GBX0-F1
#
_cell.length_a   1.000
_cell.length_b   1.000
_cell.length_c   1.000
_cell.angle_alpha   90.00
_cell.angle_beta   90.00
_cell.angle_gamma   90.00
#
_symmetry.space_group_name_H-M   'P 1'
#
loop_
_entity.id
_entity.type
_entity.pdbx_description
1 polymer ?
#
loop_
_entity_poly.entity_id
_entity_poly.type
_entity_poly.pdbx_seq_one_letter_code
_entity_poly.pdbx_strand_id
1 'polypeptide(L)'
;MCDIRPLWNKNKAQISHCANCQTVYIWHNNLILNFTPKDFQLFHETLEHQDFYDCSMMFPDGEERVIVHSPCRDISFTFTLQEWLDMKEAMGEAILLQQVYDLIR
;
A
#
# COMPACT_ATOMS: atom_id res chain seq x y z
N MET A 1 -6.95 19.23 14.41
CA MET A 1 -5.60 18.62 14.40
C MET A 1 -5.74 17.23 13.81
N CYS A 2 -4.85 16.84 12.90
CA CYS A 2 -4.86 15.48 12.37
C CYS A 2 -4.55 14.50 13.51
N ASP A 3 -5.49 13.60 13.81
CA ASP A 3 -5.29 12.47 14.72
C ASP A 3 -4.86 11.26 13.89
N ILE A 4 -3.55 11.03 13.81
CA ILE A 4 -2.94 9.96 12.99
C ILE A 4 -2.71 8.74 13.87
N ARG A 5 -3.27 7.60 13.46
CA ARG A 5 -3.15 6.32 14.17
C ARG A 5 -2.41 5.32 13.28
N PRO A 6 -1.33 4.69 13.76
CA PRO A 6 -0.69 3.61 13.01
C PRO A 6 -1.66 2.42 12.92
N LEU A 7 -1.87 1.94 11.69
CA LEU A 7 -2.58 0.68 11.42
C LEU A 7 -1.59 -0.47 11.34
N TRP A 8 -0.42 -0.23 10.75
CA TRP A 8 0.59 -1.25 10.54
C TRP A 8 2.00 -0.66 10.64
N ASN A 9 2.94 -1.38 11.24
CA ASN A 9 4.32 -0.95 11.36
C ASN A 9 5.27 -2.16 11.48
N LYS A 10 5.91 -2.52 10.36
CA LYS A 10 6.94 -3.56 10.33
C LYS A 10 7.89 -3.33 9.14
N ASN A 11 9.15 -3.73 9.29
CA ASN A 11 10.19 -3.58 8.27
C ASN A 11 10.31 -2.14 7.74
N LYS A 12 10.09 -1.95 6.43
CA LYS A 12 10.24 -0.69 5.68
C LYS A 12 8.90 -0.06 5.31
N ALA A 13 7.79 -0.69 5.69
CA ALA A 13 6.46 -0.18 5.44
C ALA A 13 5.79 0.30 6.73
N GLN A 14 5.03 1.38 6.62
CA GLN A 14 4.19 1.88 7.70
C GLN A 14 2.88 2.36 7.10
N ILE A 15 1.75 1.83 7.58
CA ILE A 15 0.43 2.28 7.18
C ILE A 15 -0.20 3.01 8.36
N SER A 16 -0.69 4.21 8.13
CA SER A 16 -1.34 5.04 9.15
C SER A 16 -2.63 5.63 8.61
N HIS A 17 -3.62 5.81 9.47
CA HIS A 17 -4.90 6.41 9.10
C HIS A 17 -5.15 7.65 9.95
N CYS A 18 -5.63 8.73 9.34
CA CYS A 18 -6.09 9.91 10.05
C CYS A 18 -7.60 9.88 10.25
N ALA A 19 -8.06 9.71 11.50
CA ALA A 19 -9.49 9.64 11.82
C ALA A 19 -10.25 10.94 11.52
N ASN A 20 -9.55 12.07 11.50
CA ASN A 20 -10.15 13.39 11.28
C ASN A 20 -10.24 13.77 9.79
N CYS A 21 -9.25 13.34 8.99
CA CYS A 21 -9.16 13.66 7.56
C CYS A 21 -9.55 12.49 6.66
N GLN A 22 -9.78 11.31 7.25
CA GLN A 22 -10.06 10.02 6.59
C GLN A 22 -8.98 9.59 5.58
N THR A 23 -7.79 10.19 5.63
CA THR A 23 -6.68 9.85 4.74
C THR A 23 -5.91 8.65 5.28
N VAL A 24 -5.59 7.70 4.40
CA VAL A 24 -4.65 6.61 4.68
C VAL A 24 -3.30 6.95 4.07
N TYR A 25 -2.25 6.83 4.88
CA TYR A 25 -0.86 7.08 4.52
C TYR A 25 -0.14 5.74 4.45
N ILE A 26 0.51 5.45 3.33
CA ILE A 26 1.46 4.33 3.24
C ILE A 26 2.85 4.89 3.02
N TRP A 27 3.73 4.60 3.95
CA TRP A 27 5.15 4.86 3.82
C TRP A 27 5.83 3.57 3.41
N HIS A 28 6.63 3.59 2.35
CA HIS A 28 7.43 2.45 1.91
C HIS A 28 8.76 2.94 1.33
N ASN A 29 9.88 2.66 2.03
CA ASN A 29 11.20 3.25 1.73
C ASN A 29 11.16 4.80 1.65
N ASN A 30 11.31 5.35 0.44
CA ASN A 30 11.33 6.78 0.14
C ASN A 30 10.01 7.32 -0.44
N LEU A 31 8.95 6.50 -0.43
CA LEU A 31 7.64 6.86 -0.97
C LEU A 31 6.63 7.07 0.16
N ILE A 32 5.83 8.13 0.04
CA ILE A 32 4.64 8.37 0.85
C ILE A 32 3.45 8.42 -0.11
N LEU A 33 2.51 7.50 0.08
CA LEU A 33 1.28 7.43 -0.68
C LEU A 33 0.12 7.89 0.20
N ASN A 34 -0.70 8.79 -0.33
CA ASN A 34 -1.86 9.34 0.35
C ASN A 34 -3.12 8.88 -0.38
N PHE A 35 -3.98 8.16 0.30
CA PHE A 35 -5.21 7.62 -0.27
C PHE A 35 -6.43 8.19 0.43
N THR A 36 -7.49 8.43 -0.34
CA THR A 36 -8.84 8.43 0.24
C THR A 36 -9.22 6.98 0.61
N PRO A 37 -10.21 6.73 1.48
CA PRO A 37 -10.61 5.37 1.82
C PRO A 37 -11.02 4.53 0.60
N LYS A 38 -11.65 5.18 -0.40
CA LYS A 38 -12.03 4.52 -1.66
C LYS A 38 -10.81 4.15 -2.50
N ASP A 39 -9.86 5.08 -2.64
CA ASP A 39 -8.63 4.81 -3.42
C ASP A 39 -7.79 3.73 -2.75
N PHE A 40 -7.79 3.69 -1.42
CA PHE A 40 -7.10 2.66 -0.65
C PHE A 40 -7.68 1.26 -0.90
N GLN A 41 -9.01 1.13 -0.94
CA GLN A 41 -9.69 -0.13 -1.29
C GLN A 41 -9.41 -0.55 -2.73
N LEU A 42 -9.54 0.37 -3.69
CA LEU A 42 -9.24 0.09 -5.10
C LEU A 42 -7.78 -0.34 -5.30
N PHE A 43 -6.86 0.29 -4.56
CA PHE A 43 -5.45 -0.05 -4.61
C PHE A 43 -5.20 -1.47 -4.05
N HIS A 44 -5.81 -1.83 -2.92
CA HIS A 44 -5.75 -3.21 -2.40
C HIS A 44 -6.30 -4.24 -3.39
N GLU A 45 -7.48 -3.98 -3.97
CA GLU A 45 -8.07 -4.88 -4.98
C GLU A 45 -7.13 -5.05 -6.17
N THR A 46 -6.47 -3.97 -6.63
CA THR A 46 -5.49 -4.04 -7.72
C THR A 46 -4.31 -4.95 -7.36
N LEU A 47 -3.78 -4.85 -6.13
CA LEU A 47 -2.68 -5.70 -5.67
C LEU A 47 -3.09 -7.18 -5.52
N GLU A 48 -4.34 -7.46 -5.15
CA GLU A 48 -4.85 -8.83 -4.99
C GLU A 48 -5.02 -9.55 -6.34
N HIS A 49 -5.44 -8.83 -7.39
CA HIS A 49 -5.65 -9.41 -8.72
C HIS A 49 -4.37 -9.51 -9.56
N GLN A 50 -3.25 -8.98 -9.07
CA GLN A 50 -1.97 -9.00 -9.78
C GLN A 50 -1.07 -10.10 -9.20
N ASP A 51 -0.59 -11.00 -10.06
CA ASP A 51 0.48 -11.93 -9.71
C ASP A 51 1.84 -11.29 -10.01
N PHE A 52 2.81 -11.53 -9.13
CA PHE A 52 4.15 -10.95 -9.28
C PHE A 52 4.82 -11.43 -10.57
N TYR A 53 4.83 -12.73 -10.83
CA TYR A 53 5.58 -13.32 -11.93
C TYR A 53 4.94 -13.07 -13.28
N ASP A 54 3.62 -12.88 -13.32
CA ASP A 54 2.90 -12.54 -14.55
C ASP A 54 3.10 -11.07 -14.97
N CYS A 55 3.52 -10.22 -14.03
CA CYS A 55 3.62 -8.77 -14.22
C CYS A 55 5.00 -8.18 -13.87
N SER A 56 6.00 -9.03 -13.64
CA SER A 56 7.37 -8.61 -13.36
C SER A 56 8.17 -8.40 -14.63
N MET A 57 9.18 -7.55 -14.53
CA MET A 57 10.22 -7.44 -15.55
C MET A 57 11.59 -7.23 -14.90
N MET A 58 12.64 -7.63 -15.60
CA MET A 58 14.01 -7.34 -15.21
C MET A 58 14.32 -5.86 -15.45
N PHE A 59 14.76 -5.17 -14.41
CA PHE A 59 15.20 -3.78 -14.50
C PHE A 59 16.67 -3.70 -14.92
N PRO A 60 17.14 -2.53 -15.40
CA PRO A 60 18.52 -2.35 -15.86
C PRO A 60 19.60 -2.61 -14.80
N ASP A 61 19.24 -2.61 -13.53
CA ASP A 61 20.12 -2.94 -12.40
C ASP A 61 20.17 -4.44 -12.08
N GLY A 62 19.44 -5.27 -12.83
CA GLY A 62 19.43 -6.73 -12.66
C GLY A 62 18.43 -7.24 -11.62
N GLU A 63 17.61 -6.36 -11.03
CA GLU A 63 16.57 -6.74 -10.09
C GLU A 63 15.24 -6.97 -10.81
N GLU A 64 14.54 -8.04 -10.46
CA GLU A 64 13.19 -8.30 -10.95
C GLU A 64 12.17 -7.51 -10.13
N ARG A 65 11.33 -6.74 -10.81
CA ARG A 65 10.32 -5.91 -10.14
C ARG A 65 8.98 -5.96 -10.86
N VAL A 66 7.91 -6.01 -10.08
CA VAL A 66 6.54 -5.81 -10.57
C VAL A 66 6.24 -4.32 -10.66
N ILE A 67 5.53 -3.92 -11.72
CA ILE A 67 5.11 -2.53 -11.92
C ILE A 67 3.63 -2.40 -11.55
N VAL A 68 3.33 -1.45 -10.68
CA VAL A 68 1.97 -1.07 -10.28
C VAL A 68 1.71 0.34 -10.75
N HIS A 69 0.69 0.51 -11.57
CA HIS A 69 0.31 1.83 -12.04
C HIS A 69 -0.35 2.62 -10.93
N SER A 70 0.17 3.82 -10.64
CA SER A 70 -0.49 4.75 -9.73
C SER A 70 -1.63 5.48 -10.46
N PRO A 71 -2.56 6.09 -9.71
CA PRO A 71 -3.56 7.00 -10.30
C PRO A 71 -2.93 8.21 -11.02
N CYS A 72 -1.67 8.55 -10.73
CA CYS A 72 -0.89 9.53 -11.47
C CYS A 72 -0.21 8.84 -12.66
N ARG A 73 -0.62 9.20 -13.89
CA ARG A 73 -0.09 8.58 -15.13
C ARG A 73 1.43 8.64 -15.28
N ASP A 74 2.06 9.63 -14.66
CA ASP A 74 3.50 9.86 -14.78
C ASP A 74 4.32 9.08 -13.74
N ILE A 75 3.66 8.40 -12.80
CA ILE A 75 4.30 7.67 -11.71
C ILE A 75 3.79 6.24 -11.69
N SER A 76 4.71 5.28 -11.82
CA SER A 76 4.45 3.88 -11.49
C SER A 76 5.28 3.49 -10.28
N PHE A 77 4.73 2.60 -9.46
CA PHE A 77 5.45 1.98 -8.36
C PHE A 77 6.09 0.69 -8.84
N THR A 78 7.27 0.40 -8.30
CA THR A 78 8.01 -0.80 -8.64
C THR A 78 8.40 -1.49 -7.35
N PHE A 79 8.12 -2.78 -7.23
CA PHE A 79 8.42 -3.53 -6.03
C PHE A 79 9.24 -4.77 -6.39
N THR A 80 10.30 -5.06 -5.64
CA THR A 80 10.90 -6.39 -5.64
C THR A 80 9.91 -7.42 -5.10
N LEU A 81 10.18 -8.71 -5.28
CA LEU A 81 9.28 -9.77 -4.78
C LEU A 81 9.04 -9.63 -3.27
N GLN A 82 10.07 -9.36 -2.49
CA GLN A 82 9.93 -9.19 -1.04
C GLN A 82 9.09 -7.95 -0.71
N GLU A 83 9.36 -6.83 -1.35
CA GLU A 83 8.59 -5.59 -1.13
C GLU A 83 7.12 -5.75 -1.55
N TRP A 84 6.86 -6.51 -2.61
CA TRP A 84 5.51 -6.83 -3.07
C TRP A 84 4.74 -7.63 -2.03
N LEU A 85 5.36 -8.70 -1.50
CA LEU A 85 4.75 -9.53 -0.46
C LEU A 85 4.50 -8.74 0.82
N ASP A 86 5.49 -7.97 1.29
CA ASP A 86 5.36 -7.10 2.46
C ASP A 86 4.22 -6.08 2.26
N MET A 87 4.07 -5.52 1.05
CA MET A 87 3.00 -4.59 0.72
C MET A 87 1.62 -5.25 0.76
N LYS A 88 1.48 -6.45 0.17
CA LYS A 88 0.20 -7.20 0.22
C LYS A 88 -0.20 -7.55 1.64
N GLU A 89 0.75 -8.03 2.47
CA GLU A 89 0.53 -8.33 3.89
C GLU A 89 0.07 -7.07 4.64
N ALA A 90 0.81 -5.97 4.53
CA ALA A 90 0.50 -4.72 5.21
C ALA A 90 -0.89 -4.18 4.81
N MET A 91 -1.23 -4.24 3.53
CA MET A 91 -2.54 -3.79 3.03
C MET A 91 -3.69 -4.66 3.58
N GLY A 92 -3.52 -5.98 3.59
CA GLY A 92 -4.50 -6.90 4.16
C GLY A 92 -4.73 -6.65 5.66
N GLU A 93 -3.66 -6.50 6.44
CA GLU A 93 -3.76 -6.20 7.87
C GLU A 93 -4.41 -4.84 8.15
N ALA A 94 -4.06 -3.81 7.37
CA ALA A 94 -4.64 -2.48 7.52
C ALA A 94 -6.14 -2.46 7.23
N ILE A 95 -6.61 -3.19 6.21
CA ILE A 95 -8.05 -3.33 5.90
C ILE A 95 -8.78 -4.03 7.04
N LEU A 96 -8.21 -5.12 7.56
CA LEU A 96 -8.80 -5.86 8.67
C LEU A 96 -8.95 -4.96 9.91
N LEU A 97 -7.91 -4.20 10.26
CA LEU A 97 -7.95 -3.27 11.39
C LEU A 97 -8.95 -2.12 11.18
N GLN A 98 -9.07 -1.62 9.95
CA GLN A 98 -10.07 -0.60 9.63
C GLN A 98 -11.50 -1.12 9.85
N GLN A 99 -11.79 -2.35 9.41
CA GLN A 99 -13.08 -3.00 9.66
C GLN A 99 -13.35 -3.19 11.16
N VAL A 100 -12.34 -3.59 11.94
CA VAL A 100 -12.45 -3.71 13.40
C VAL A 100 -12.78 -2.36 14.04
N TYR A 101 -12.12 -1.28 13.62
CA TYR A 101 -12.41 0.06 14.14
C TYR A 101 -13.80 0.57 13.77
N ASP A 102 -14.31 0.20 12.59
CA ASP A 102 -15.69 0.54 12.19
C ASP A 102 -16.73 -0.23 13.01
N LEU A 103 -16.44 -1.46 13.46
CA LEU A 103 -17.33 -2.27 14.30
C LEU A 103 -17.39 -1.84 15.77
N ILE A 104 -16.30 -1.27 16.30
CA ILE A 104 -16.21 -0.80 17.68
C ILE A 104 -16.82 0.61 17.85
N ARG A 105 -17.24 1.23 16.73
CA ARG A 105 -17.71 2.60 16.66
C ARG A 105 -19.14 2.80 17.16
#